data_AF-A0A957EN76-F1
#
_entry.id   AF-A0A957EN76-F1
#
_cell.length_a   1.000
_cell.length_b   1.000
_cell.length_c   1.000
_cell.angle_alpha   90.00
_cell.angle_beta   90.00
_cell.angle_gamma   90.00
#
_symmetry.space_group_name_H-M   'P 1'
#
loop_
_entity.id
_entity.type
_entity.pdbx_description
1 polymer ?
#
loop_
_entity_poly.entity_id
_entity_poly.type
_entity_poly.pdbx_seq_one_letter_code
_entity_poly.pdbx_strand_id
1 'polypeptide(L)'
;MRSTFYRPRTLTIMLGMMFLLIFCTVTFAQTEPAGYIPLRLASGTFDPLQTAPETLSIPSALRNSSSSAYYIVQFTGPITDMDKAELTAAGADILTYIPDYAFIVRANAPVIDALANLENFRWAGAYLPYFRLSPELRTRYVETSAPTEMLELVLLLPPDVDETAVTQAINEWGGSVTAHASTHWKITLRISVSSDYLIDLATLPDVQWIEPYYSPQLYNSRAVEITNAETIWDTHGLYGEGQIVAVADSGFDQGSASFGSMHPDFSDGSGGSRVLAIYDTIGDGNVADDADSSGHGTHVSGTVLGNGLSSNSGSTASSPTTNSFSNSTDAGAAPKANLVFQALWNNTTDQLLTPADLNTLFIVPYSSNGARIHTNSWGSAVDGVYTSSARDVDEFTWDHPDMLILYSAGNDGADVNSDGVVDLDSIGSPGTAKNALTVGASENNRPSLTTTYGAFSAFVSAPDPLFSDLYADDVNGMAAFSSRGYTDDGRVKPDIVAPGTAIFSTCAAVTGMGCSQGDYIYLSGTSMSTPHVAGAAALTREYFVTAQTITPSGSLLKATLLNGATDIEPGQYGTGTTQEITLTR
;
A
#
# COMPACT_ATOMS: atom_id res chain seq x y z
N MET A 1 90.28 10.36 -6.23
CA MET A 1 90.99 9.37 -5.39
C MET A 1 90.13 8.13 -5.33
N ARG A 2 90.66 7.02 -5.89
CA ARG A 2 90.37 5.57 -5.74
C ARG A 2 88.91 5.10 -5.57
N SER A 3 88.41 4.02 -6.17
CA SER A 3 88.75 3.10 -7.26
C SER A 3 87.65 2.00 -7.26
N THR A 4 87.50 1.29 -8.39
CA THR A 4 87.26 -0.18 -8.49
C THR A 4 85.86 -0.86 -8.35
N PHE A 5 85.61 -1.76 -9.33
CA PHE A 5 84.82 -3.03 -9.41
C PHE A 5 83.28 -2.99 -9.18
N TYR A 6 82.44 -3.41 -10.14
CA TYR A 6 82.05 -4.77 -10.62
C TYR A 6 81.02 -5.49 -9.70
N ARG A 7 79.91 -5.91 -10.35
CA ARG A 7 78.78 -6.81 -9.98
C ARG A 7 79.08 -7.97 -8.99
N PRO A 8 78.12 -8.82 -8.52
CA PRO A 8 76.64 -8.72 -8.26
C PRO A 8 76.17 -9.46 -6.95
N ARG A 9 74.83 -9.59 -6.78
CA ARG A 9 74.02 -10.68 -6.14
C ARG A 9 73.36 -10.47 -4.75
N THR A 10 72.02 -10.35 -4.83
CA THR A 10 70.92 -11.00 -4.06
C THR A 10 70.73 -10.74 -2.56
N LEU A 11 69.57 -10.14 -2.19
CA LEU A 11 68.48 -10.80 -1.43
C LEU A 11 67.17 -9.95 -1.42
N THR A 12 66.10 -10.55 -1.96
CA THR A 12 64.65 -10.56 -1.63
C THR A 12 63.92 -9.31 -1.06
N ILE A 13 62.78 -8.92 -1.68
CA ILE A 13 61.39 -8.92 -1.10
C ILE A 13 60.39 -8.05 -1.95
N MET A 14 59.21 -8.65 -2.21
CA MET A 14 57.84 -8.12 -2.47
C MET A 14 57.40 -7.37 -3.76
N LEU A 15 56.43 -8.04 -4.43
CA LEU A 15 55.07 -7.65 -4.86
C LEU A 15 54.78 -6.42 -5.76
N GLY A 16 53.98 -6.67 -6.80
CA GLY A 16 53.09 -5.68 -7.44
C GLY A 16 52.88 -5.87 -8.95
N MET A 17 52.08 -6.87 -9.35
CA MET A 17 51.65 -7.09 -10.75
C MET A 17 50.23 -6.55 -10.98
N MET A 18 50.05 -5.80 -12.07
CA MET A 18 48.76 -5.48 -12.67
C MET A 18 48.77 -6.03 -14.10
N PHE A 19 47.84 -6.95 -14.42
CA PHE A 19 47.57 -7.39 -15.79
C PHE A 19 46.05 -7.53 -15.98
N LEU A 20 45.59 -6.93 -17.07
CA LEU A 20 44.20 -6.86 -17.52
C LEU A 20 43.86 -8.12 -18.35
N LEU A 21 42.76 -8.81 -18.03
CA LEU A 21 42.20 -9.89 -18.84
C LEU A 21 40.67 -9.80 -18.85
N ILE A 22 40.12 -9.88 -20.06
CA ILE A 22 38.70 -9.99 -20.41
C ILE A 22 38.20 -11.37 -19.97
N PHE A 23 37.09 -11.43 -19.22
CA PHE A 23 36.30 -12.65 -19.03
C PHE A 23 34.81 -12.38 -19.20
N CYS A 24 34.22 -13.12 -20.12
CA CYS A 24 32.80 -13.33 -20.31
C CYS A 24 32.30 -14.25 -19.18
N THR A 25 31.28 -13.85 -18.41
CA THR A 25 30.64 -14.72 -17.42
C THR A 25 29.38 -15.33 -18.01
N VAL A 26 29.41 -16.65 -18.23
CA VAL A 26 28.24 -17.50 -18.39
C VAL A 26 27.75 -17.86 -16.99
N THR A 27 26.54 -17.46 -16.63
CA THR A 27 25.84 -17.97 -15.45
C THR A 27 25.21 -19.31 -15.81
N PHE A 28 25.57 -20.37 -15.07
CA PHE A 28 24.87 -21.65 -15.12
C PHE A 28 23.55 -21.52 -14.35
N ALA A 29 22.41 -21.67 -15.01
CA ALA A 29 21.15 -21.97 -14.36
C ALA A 29 21.20 -23.41 -13.84
N GLN A 30 20.99 -23.63 -12.55
CA GLN A 30 20.65 -24.97 -12.05
C GLN A 30 19.25 -25.32 -12.57
N THR A 31 19.14 -26.39 -13.34
CA THR A 31 17.85 -26.94 -13.76
C THR A 31 17.19 -27.61 -12.57
N GLU A 32 16.05 -27.08 -12.11
CA GLU A 32 15.23 -27.73 -11.08
C GLU A 32 14.79 -29.13 -11.54
N PRO A 33 14.77 -30.14 -10.65
CA PRO A 33 14.39 -31.50 -11.02
C PRO A 33 12.95 -31.55 -11.54
N ALA A 34 12.69 -32.42 -12.52
CA ALA A 34 11.33 -32.66 -13.00
C ALA A 34 10.41 -33.11 -11.84
N GLY A 35 9.30 -32.39 -11.63
CA GLY A 35 8.36 -32.65 -10.54
C GLY A 35 8.62 -31.88 -9.24
N TYR A 36 9.54 -30.91 -9.22
CA TYR A 36 9.72 -29.98 -8.11
C TYR A 36 8.47 -29.10 -7.92
N ILE A 37 7.85 -29.19 -6.75
CA ILE A 37 6.77 -28.29 -6.29
C ILE A 37 7.12 -27.98 -4.82
N PRO A 38 7.65 -26.79 -4.53
CA PRO A 38 8.10 -26.46 -3.18
C PRO A 38 6.92 -26.24 -2.24
N LEU A 39 7.14 -26.37 -0.94
CA LEU A 39 6.30 -25.75 0.07
C LEU A 39 6.87 -24.37 0.38
N ARG A 40 6.07 -23.32 0.22
CA ARG A 40 6.43 -21.93 0.52
C ARG A 40 5.75 -21.47 1.79
N LEU A 41 6.39 -21.72 2.92
CA LEU A 41 5.95 -21.18 4.20
C LEU A 41 6.53 -19.77 4.37
N ALA A 42 5.84 -18.91 5.11
CA ALA A 42 6.41 -17.63 5.55
C ALA A 42 7.75 -17.82 6.28
N SER A 43 7.95 -18.98 6.91
CA SER A 43 9.17 -19.42 7.59
C SER A 43 10.23 -20.06 6.68
N GLY A 44 9.99 -20.24 5.38
CA GLY A 44 10.99 -20.72 4.42
C GLY A 44 10.42 -21.62 3.33
N THR A 45 11.25 -21.88 2.31
CA THR A 45 10.87 -22.70 1.14
C THR A 45 11.66 -24.01 1.11
N PHE A 46 10.99 -25.14 0.92
CA PHE A 46 11.64 -26.45 0.73
C PHE A 46 10.72 -27.39 -0.07
N ASP A 47 11.27 -28.29 -0.90
CA ASP A 47 10.46 -29.38 -1.48
C ASP A 47 10.41 -30.54 -0.48
N PRO A 48 9.23 -30.89 0.06
CA PRO A 48 9.10 -31.91 1.08
C PRO A 48 9.51 -33.32 0.62
N LEU A 49 9.54 -33.58 -0.69
CA LEU A 49 9.97 -34.86 -1.25
C LEU A 49 11.50 -34.95 -1.45
N GLN A 50 12.19 -33.81 -1.46
CA GLN A 50 13.66 -33.75 -1.65
C GLN A 50 14.40 -33.42 -0.35
N THR A 51 13.81 -32.56 0.48
CA THR A 51 14.35 -32.13 1.77
C THR A 51 13.25 -32.33 2.82
N ALA A 52 13.35 -33.41 3.59
CA ALA A 52 12.37 -33.63 4.66
C ALA A 52 12.48 -32.51 5.72
N PRO A 53 11.38 -32.06 6.34
CA PRO A 53 11.41 -31.07 7.44
C PRO A 53 12.40 -31.45 8.57
N GLU A 54 12.63 -32.74 8.77
CA GLU A 54 13.55 -33.30 9.75
C GLU A 54 15.04 -33.02 9.45
N THR A 55 15.37 -32.71 8.20
CA THR A 55 16.73 -32.35 7.73
C THR A 55 17.05 -30.87 7.86
N LEU A 56 16.04 -30.02 8.09
CA LEU A 56 16.24 -28.62 8.48
C LEU A 56 16.90 -28.58 9.86
N SER A 57 17.84 -27.65 10.08
CA SER A 57 18.53 -27.46 11.36
C SER A 57 17.61 -26.80 12.40
N ILE A 58 16.54 -27.50 12.76
CA ILE A 58 15.51 -27.06 13.71
C ILE A 58 15.94 -27.39 15.14
N PRO A 59 15.94 -26.43 16.07
CA PRO A 59 16.17 -26.69 17.49
C PRO A 59 15.21 -27.74 18.05
N SER A 60 15.71 -28.61 18.94
CA SER A 60 14.93 -29.74 19.48
C SER A 60 13.59 -29.33 20.11
N ALA A 61 13.52 -28.16 20.74
CA ALA A 61 12.30 -27.62 21.34
C ALA A 61 11.20 -27.28 20.32
N LEU A 62 11.57 -26.92 19.08
CA LEU A 62 10.65 -26.55 18.01
C LEU A 62 10.40 -27.67 16.99
N ARG A 63 11.05 -28.83 17.19
CA ARG A 63 10.95 -30.02 16.32
C ARG A 63 9.86 -31.00 16.78
N ASN A 64 9.31 -30.84 17.98
CA ASN A 64 8.37 -31.82 18.54
C ASN A 64 7.00 -31.77 17.83
N SER A 65 6.65 -32.86 17.14
CA SER A 65 5.37 -33.05 16.43
C SER A 65 4.34 -33.86 17.21
N SER A 66 4.72 -34.44 18.36
CA SER A 66 3.88 -35.43 19.08
C SER A 66 2.55 -34.90 19.63
N SER A 67 2.34 -33.59 19.57
CA SER A 67 1.09 -32.90 19.92
C SER A 67 0.51 -32.01 18.81
N SER A 68 1.09 -32.00 17.59
CA SER A 68 0.59 -31.11 16.54
C SER A 68 -0.73 -31.62 15.99
N ALA A 69 -1.83 -30.94 16.33
CA ALA A 69 -3.10 -31.10 15.66
C ALA A 69 -3.08 -30.51 14.23
N TYR A 70 -1.98 -29.86 13.83
CA TYR A 70 -1.85 -29.14 12.56
C TYR A 70 -0.86 -29.82 11.64
N TYR A 71 -1.26 -29.95 10.39
CA TYR A 71 -0.48 -30.58 9.33
C TYR A 71 -0.50 -29.70 8.09
N ILE A 72 0.57 -29.74 7.32
CA ILE A 72 0.58 -29.25 5.95
C ILE A 72 0.21 -30.43 5.06
N VAL A 73 -0.76 -30.25 4.17
CA VAL A 73 -1.12 -31.21 3.12
C VAL A 73 -0.90 -30.53 1.78
N GLN A 74 -0.10 -31.14 0.91
CA GLN A 74 0.25 -30.66 -0.42
C GLN A 74 -0.30 -31.60 -1.49
N PHE A 75 -0.74 -31.02 -2.59
CA PHE A 75 -1.26 -31.69 -3.78
C PHE A 75 -0.28 -31.61 -4.95
N THR A 76 -0.47 -32.46 -5.96
CA THR A 76 0.38 -32.55 -7.16
C THR A 76 0.07 -31.48 -8.20
N GLY A 77 -1.02 -30.73 -8.03
CA GLY A 77 -1.52 -29.72 -8.94
C GLY A 77 -2.62 -28.85 -8.33
N PRO A 78 -3.23 -27.93 -9.11
CA PRO A 78 -4.28 -27.03 -8.64
C PRO A 78 -5.37 -27.74 -7.84
N ILE A 79 -5.60 -27.26 -6.63
CA ILE A 79 -6.58 -27.83 -5.70
C ILE A 79 -7.99 -27.48 -6.18
N THR A 80 -8.77 -28.50 -6.49
CA THR A 80 -10.17 -28.39 -6.86
C THR A 80 -11.09 -28.37 -5.64
N ASP A 81 -12.35 -27.97 -5.83
CA ASP A 81 -13.35 -28.09 -4.75
C ASP A 81 -13.65 -29.55 -4.39
N MET A 82 -13.39 -30.50 -5.30
CA MET A 82 -13.46 -31.92 -5.01
C MET A 82 -12.35 -32.33 -4.04
N ASP A 83 -11.11 -31.87 -4.25
CA ASP A 83 -9.99 -32.15 -3.33
C ASP A 83 -10.26 -31.57 -1.94
N LYS A 84 -10.83 -30.35 -1.85
CA LYS A 84 -11.26 -29.75 -0.57
C LYS A 84 -12.36 -30.57 0.10
N ALA A 85 -13.35 -31.03 -0.66
CA ALA A 85 -14.42 -31.87 -0.15
C ALA A 85 -13.89 -33.24 0.34
N GLU A 86 -12.88 -33.80 -0.32
CA GLU A 86 -12.21 -35.04 0.09
C GLU A 86 -11.39 -34.85 1.36
N LEU A 87 -10.67 -33.74 1.54
CA LEU A 87 -10.01 -33.38 2.79
C LEU A 87 -11.02 -33.31 3.95
N THR A 88 -12.12 -32.58 3.76
CA THR A 88 -13.16 -32.44 4.78
C THR A 88 -13.85 -33.78 5.06
N ALA A 89 -14.14 -34.59 4.03
CA ALA A 89 -14.74 -35.91 4.19
C ALA A 89 -13.82 -36.91 4.91
N ALA A 90 -12.49 -36.78 4.74
CA ALA A 90 -11.50 -37.54 5.49
C ALA A 90 -11.40 -37.10 6.96
N GLY A 91 -12.02 -35.98 7.33
CA GLY A 91 -12.04 -35.44 8.70
C GLY A 91 -10.94 -34.42 9.00
N ALA A 92 -10.41 -33.75 7.97
CA ALA A 92 -9.48 -32.62 8.12
C ALA A 92 -10.23 -31.28 8.06
N ASP A 93 -9.99 -30.40 9.03
CA ASP A 93 -10.48 -29.02 8.98
C ASP A 93 -9.48 -28.17 8.19
N ILE A 94 -9.91 -27.60 7.08
CA ILE A 94 -9.06 -26.74 6.25
C ILE A 94 -8.98 -25.35 6.90
N LEU A 95 -7.77 -24.87 7.19
CA LEU A 95 -7.58 -23.60 7.89
C LEU A 95 -7.09 -22.50 6.95
N THR A 96 -5.91 -22.71 6.37
CA THR A 96 -5.20 -21.69 5.60
C THR A 96 -4.55 -22.32 4.37
N TYR A 97 -4.69 -21.66 3.23
CA TYR A 97 -3.96 -22.04 2.01
C TYR A 97 -2.49 -21.64 2.12
N ILE A 98 -1.61 -22.52 1.67
CA ILE A 98 -0.19 -22.26 1.45
C ILE A 98 0.04 -22.35 -0.07
N PRO A 99 0.81 -21.43 -0.68
CA PRO A 99 1.16 -21.52 -2.09
C PRO A 99 1.73 -22.90 -2.49
N ASP A 100 1.67 -23.18 -3.80
CA ASP A 100 2.10 -24.46 -4.37
C ASP A 100 1.26 -25.66 -3.88
N TYR A 101 -0.06 -25.45 -3.93
CA TYR A 101 -1.11 -26.44 -3.73
C TYR A 101 -1.08 -27.09 -2.37
N ALA A 102 -0.92 -26.30 -1.30
CA ALA A 102 -0.95 -26.83 0.05
C ALA A 102 -1.99 -26.15 0.95
N PHE A 103 -2.38 -26.84 2.01
CA PHE A 103 -3.14 -26.28 3.11
C PHE A 103 -2.48 -26.59 4.43
N ILE A 104 -2.57 -25.66 5.38
CA ILE A 104 -2.56 -26.02 6.80
C ILE A 104 -3.94 -26.54 7.14
N VAL A 105 -3.99 -27.78 7.63
CA VAL A 105 -5.20 -28.44 8.10
C VAL A 105 -5.07 -28.78 9.57
N ARG A 106 -6.19 -28.79 10.29
CA ARG A 106 -6.29 -29.42 11.59
C ARG A 106 -6.80 -30.84 11.41
N ALA A 107 -6.03 -31.83 11.82
CA ALA A 107 -6.39 -33.25 11.70
C ALA A 107 -5.60 -34.10 12.70
N ASN A 108 -5.91 -35.39 12.79
CA ASN A 108 -5.10 -36.36 13.55
C ASN A 108 -4.26 -37.24 12.61
N ALA A 109 -3.23 -37.90 13.14
CA ALA A 109 -2.31 -38.71 12.33
C ALA A 109 -3.02 -39.77 11.44
N PRO A 110 -4.02 -40.54 11.93
CA PRO A 110 -4.79 -41.44 11.06
C PRO A 110 -5.50 -40.76 9.88
N VAL A 111 -6.04 -39.56 10.06
CA VAL A 111 -6.64 -38.78 8.96
C VAL A 111 -5.57 -38.46 7.92
N ILE A 112 -4.42 -37.95 8.36
CA ILE A 112 -3.31 -37.58 7.47
C ILE A 112 -2.76 -38.79 6.71
N ASP A 113 -2.62 -39.95 7.36
CA ASP A 113 -2.20 -41.19 6.71
C ASP A 113 -3.20 -41.62 5.63
N ALA A 114 -4.49 -41.38 5.84
CA ALA A 114 -5.53 -41.69 4.85
C ALA A 114 -5.47 -40.78 3.61
N LEU A 115 -5.06 -39.51 3.78
CA LEU A 115 -4.94 -38.53 2.69
C LEU A 115 -3.92 -38.95 1.62
N ALA A 116 -2.96 -39.81 1.97
CA ALA A 116 -1.98 -40.34 1.01
C ALA A 116 -2.61 -41.13 -0.16
N ASN A 117 -3.90 -41.50 -0.05
CA ASN A 117 -4.62 -42.23 -1.09
C ASN A 117 -5.44 -41.32 -2.03
N LEU A 118 -5.47 -40.00 -1.82
CA LEU A 118 -6.15 -39.09 -2.73
C LEU A 118 -5.41 -39.03 -4.07
N GLU A 119 -6.15 -38.91 -5.17
CA GLU A 119 -5.60 -38.95 -6.53
C GLU A 119 -4.55 -37.86 -6.78
N ASN A 120 -4.80 -36.66 -6.22
CA ASN A 120 -3.90 -35.52 -6.34
C ASN A 120 -2.97 -35.35 -5.13
N PHE A 121 -2.85 -36.32 -4.23
CA PHE A 121 -1.99 -36.20 -3.06
C PHE A 121 -0.51 -36.15 -3.46
N ARG A 122 0.23 -35.18 -2.92
CA ARG A 122 1.68 -35.08 -3.09
C ARG A 122 2.42 -35.41 -1.81
N TRP A 123 2.06 -34.76 -0.71
CA TRP A 123 2.79 -34.89 0.55
C TRP A 123 1.94 -34.41 1.73
N ALA A 124 2.19 -34.94 2.92
CA ALA A 124 1.72 -34.33 4.15
C ALA A 124 2.75 -34.48 5.28
N GLY A 125 2.78 -33.51 6.18
CA GLY A 125 3.64 -33.54 7.34
C GLY A 125 3.22 -32.55 8.42
N ALA A 126 3.77 -32.73 9.62
CA ALA A 126 3.39 -31.90 10.76
C ALA A 126 3.75 -30.42 10.53
N TYR A 127 2.82 -29.52 10.84
CA TYR A 127 3.08 -28.09 10.91
C TYR A 127 3.75 -27.77 12.26
N LEU A 128 5.08 -27.92 12.28
CA LEU A 128 5.91 -27.81 13.47
C LEU A 128 5.83 -26.40 14.11
N PRO A 129 6.02 -26.27 15.43
CA PRO A 129 6.20 -24.99 16.11
C PRO A 129 7.23 -24.08 15.43
N TYR A 130 8.29 -24.66 14.88
CA TYR A 130 9.31 -23.95 14.11
C TYR A 130 8.74 -23.09 12.97
N PHE A 131 7.65 -23.53 12.34
CA PHE A 131 7.03 -22.84 11.22
C PHE A 131 6.03 -21.77 11.63
N ARG A 132 5.65 -21.71 12.92
CA ARG A 132 4.68 -20.75 13.47
C ARG A 132 5.32 -19.40 13.82
N LEU A 133 6.64 -19.34 13.83
CA LEU A 133 7.40 -18.11 14.08
C LEU A 133 7.72 -17.44 12.75
N SER A 134 7.51 -16.13 12.69
CA SER A 134 8.05 -15.30 11.61
C SER A 134 9.58 -15.47 11.48
N PRO A 135 10.14 -15.36 10.26
CA PRO A 135 11.58 -15.45 10.04
C PRO A 135 12.39 -14.50 10.92
N GLU A 136 11.88 -13.28 11.15
CA GLU A 136 12.56 -12.28 11.98
C GLU A 136 12.72 -12.77 13.42
N LEU A 137 11.64 -13.19 14.07
CA LEU A 137 11.68 -13.68 15.44
C LEU A 137 12.55 -14.93 15.57
N ARG A 138 12.46 -15.81 14.58
CA ARG A 138 13.24 -17.04 14.55
C ARG A 138 14.73 -16.75 14.41
N THR A 139 15.15 -16.00 13.40
CA THR A 139 16.57 -15.73 13.19
C THR A 139 17.14 -15.00 14.39
N ARG A 140 16.44 -13.98 14.89
CA ARG A 140 16.93 -13.14 15.98
C ARG A 140 17.01 -13.87 17.32
N TYR A 141 15.94 -14.53 17.76
CA TYR A 141 15.89 -15.07 19.13
C TYR A 141 16.15 -16.57 19.21
N VAL A 142 15.85 -17.32 18.14
CA VAL A 142 16.02 -18.78 18.12
C VAL A 142 17.38 -19.18 17.56
N GLU A 143 17.80 -18.59 16.44
CA GLU A 143 19.04 -18.98 15.73
C GLU A 143 20.26 -18.20 16.23
N THR A 144 20.10 -16.91 16.58
CA THR A 144 21.20 -16.04 17.03
C THR A 144 21.20 -15.72 18.52
N SER A 145 20.19 -16.17 19.28
CA SER A 145 20.08 -15.97 20.74
C SER A 145 20.30 -14.52 21.20
N ALA A 146 19.53 -13.58 20.64
CA ALA A 146 19.54 -12.19 21.07
C ALA A 146 19.20 -12.03 22.57
N PRO A 147 19.64 -10.93 23.22
CA PRO A 147 19.33 -10.66 24.62
C PRO A 147 17.83 -10.63 24.92
N THR A 148 17.46 -11.02 26.14
CA THR A 148 16.07 -10.97 26.62
C THR A 148 15.49 -9.56 26.56
N GLU A 149 14.32 -9.41 25.96
CA GLU A 149 13.56 -8.17 25.88
C GLU A 149 12.05 -8.43 25.88
N MET A 150 11.23 -7.41 26.19
CA MET A 150 9.78 -7.50 25.99
C MET A 150 9.45 -7.27 24.52
N LEU A 151 8.66 -8.16 23.93
CA LEU A 151 8.21 -8.10 22.55
C LEU A 151 6.73 -7.76 22.51
N GLU A 152 6.36 -6.81 21.66
CA GLU A 152 4.98 -6.70 21.19
C GLU A 152 4.83 -7.62 19.98
N LEU A 153 3.82 -8.50 20.00
CA LEU A 153 3.61 -9.54 19.00
C LEU A 153 2.16 -9.57 18.54
N VAL A 154 1.93 -10.06 17.32
CA VAL A 154 0.62 -10.48 16.81
C VAL A 154 0.59 -12.00 16.75
N LEU A 155 -0.45 -12.58 17.35
CA LEU A 155 -0.76 -14.00 17.33
C LEU A 155 -2.01 -14.25 16.51
N LEU A 156 -1.97 -15.27 15.66
CA LEU A 156 -3.15 -15.79 14.97
C LEU A 156 -3.56 -17.12 15.59
N LEU A 157 -4.83 -17.24 15.95
CA LEU A 157 -5.47 -18.47 16.41
C LEU A 157 -6.59 -18.85 15.43
N PRO A 158 -6.99 -20.15 15.36
CA PRO A 158 -8.15 -20.54 14.58
C PRO A 158 -9.42 -19.79 15.03
N PRO A 159 -10.42 -19.62 14.16
CA PRO A 159 -11.63 -18.86 14.49
C PRO A 159 -12.53 -19.56 15.53
N ASP A 160 -12.36 -20.86 15.74
CA ASP A 160 -13.24 -21.72 16.53
C ASP A 160 -12.65 -22.17 17.88
N VAL A 161 -11.44 -21.71 18.22
CA VAL A 161 -10.80 -22.04 19.50
C VAL A 161 -11.22 -21.08 20.60
N ASP A 162 -11.23 -21.58 21.84
CA ASP A 162 -11.32 -20.74 23.04
C ASP A 162 -9.94 -20.20 23.39
N GLU A 163 -9.72 -18.92 23.12
CA GLU A 163 -8.45 -18.24 23.39
C GLU A 163 -8.09 -18.13 24.88
N THR A 164 -9.00 -18.46 25.81
CA THR A 164 -8.78 -18.33 27.26
C THR A 164 -7.51 -19.03 27.73
N ALA A 165 -7.21 -20.22 27.19
CA ALA A 165 -6.00 -20.95 27.55
C ALA A 165 -4.71 -20.25 27.08
N VAL A 166 -4.74 -19.67 25.87
CA VAL A 166 -3.62 -18.91 25.30
C VAL A 166 -3.40 -17.61 26.06
N THR A 167 -4.47 -16.85 26.31
CA THR A 167 -4.40 -15.60 27.08
C THR A 167 -3.96 -15.84 28.53
N GLN A 168 -4.40 -16.92 29.17
CA GLN A 168 -3.95 -17.30 30.52
C GLN A 168 -2.45 -17.62 30.55
N ALA A 169 -1.94 -18.41 29.59
CA ALA A 169 -0.52 -18.74 29.51
C ALA A 169 0.34 -17.47 29.36
N ILE A 170 -0.06 -16.54 28.49
CA ILE A 170 0.60 -15.25 28.30
C ILE A 170 0.65 -14.46 29.61
N ASN A 171 -0.47 -14.41 30.35
CA ASN A 171 -0.54 -13.72 31.64
C ASN A 171 0.35 -14.38 32.72
N GLU A 172 0.43 -15.71 32.75
CA GLU A 172 1.29 -16.47 33.68
C GLU A 172 2.78 -16.23 33.41
N TRP A 173 3.15 -15.97 32.16
CA TRP A 173 4.50 -15.58 31.73
C TRP A 173 4.81 -14.10 31.98
N GLY A 174 3.91 -13.37 32.66
CA GLY A 174 4.04 -11.95 32.92
C GLY A 174 3.81 -11.06 31.70
N GLY A 175 3.30 -11.63 30.61
CA GLY A 175 2.83 -10.89 29.45
C GLY A 175 1.40 -10.39 29.62
N SER A 176 0.87 -9.75 28.58
CA SER A 176 -0.51 -9.27 28.53
C SER A 176 -1.05 -9.29 27.11
N VAL A 177 -2.37 -9.42 26.96
CA VAL A 177 -3.06 -9.22 25.68
C VAL A 177 -3.45 -7.74 25.60
N THR A 178 -2.92 -7.04 24.60
CA THR A 178 -3.07 -5.59 24.42
C THR A 178 -4.17 -5.23 23.41
N ALA A 179 -4.54 -6.14 22.50
CA ALA A 179 -5.71 -6.01 21.64
C ALA A 179 -6.24 -7.40 21.22
N HIS A 180 -7.53 -7.48 20.89
CA HIS A 180 -8.20 -8.70 20.45
C HIS A 180 -9.18 -8.38 19.33
N ALA A 181 -9.20 -9.21 18.29
CA ALA A 181 -10.22 -9.21 17.26
C ALA A 181 -10.55 -10.65 16.84
N SER A 182 -11.83 -10.95 16.68
CA SER A 182 -12.30 -12.25 16.21
C SER A 182 -13.11 -12.08 14.93
N THR A 183 -12.84 -12.93 13.95
CA THR A 183 -13.53 -12.98 12.67
C THR A 183 -13.88 -14.44 12.37
N HIS A 184 -14.74 -14.67 11.38
CA HIS A 184 -15.02 -16.04 10.95
C HIS A 184 -13.82 -16.76 10.30
N TRP A 185 -12.72 -16.05 10.04
CA TRP A 185 -11.49 -16.61 9.48
C TRP A 185 -10.45 -16.96 10.55
N LYS A 186 -10.32 -16.13 11.58
CA LYS A 186 -9.31 -16.27 12.64
C LYS A 186 -9.62 -15.39 13.84
N ILE A 187 -8.99 -15.72 14.96
CA ILE A 187 -8.82 -14.83 16.10
C ILE A 187 -7.42 -14.22 16.02
N THR A 188 -7.32 -12.92 16.25
CA THR A 188 -6.05 -12.17 16.27
C THR A 188 -5.86 -11.54 17.64
N LEU A 189 -4.75 -11.86 18.28
CA LEU A 189 -4.33 -11.28 19.55
C LEU A 189 -3.10 -10.41 19.32
N ARG A 190 -3.14 -9.16 19.79
CA ARG A 190 -1.93 -8.38 20.02
C ARG A 190 -1.51 -8.58 21.45
N ILE A 191 -0.25 -8.89 21.69
CA ILE A 191 0.26 -9.25 23.01
C ILE A 191 1.60 -8.55 23.29
N SER A 192 1.90 -8.38 24.55
CA SER A 192 3.21 -7.98 25.07
C SER A 192 3.76 -9.10 25.93
N VAL A 193 4.95 -9.63 25.63
CA VAL A 193 5.51 -10.80 26.35
C VAL A 193 7.03 -10.85 26.23
N SER A 194 7.73 -11.40 27.23
CA SER A 194 9.20 -11.55 27.16
C SER A 194 9.60 -12.49 26.02
N SER A 195 10.67 -12.13 25.31
CA SER A 195 11.28 -12.94 24.24
C SER A 195 11.71 -14.33 24.72
N ASP A 196 11.95 -14.51 26.02
CA ASP A 196 12.24 -15.80 26.64
C ASP A 196 11.14 -16.84 26.39
N TYR A 197 9.90 -16.40 26.19
CA TYR A 197 8.72 -17.25 25.99
C TYR A 197 8.33 -17.45 24.51
N LEU A 198 9.14 -17.01 23.55
CA LEU A 198 8.84 -17.20 22.12
C LEU A 198 8.70 -18.67 21.72
N ILE A 199 9.55 -19.54 22.28
CA ILE A 199 9.47 -20.98 22.03
C ILE A 199 8.20 -21.53 22.66
N ASP A 200 7.89 -21.14 23.90
CA ASP A 200 6.69 -21.59 24.59
C ASP A 200 5.41 -21.18 23.84
N LEU A 201 5.33 -19.93 23.38
CA LEU A 201 4.25 -19.42 22.51
C LEU A 201 4.09 -20.26 21.25
N ALA A 202 5.19 -20.56 20.54
CA ALA A 202 5.14 -21.36 19.32
C ALA A 202 4.64 -22.80 19.59
N THR A 203 4.86 -23.32 20.79
CA THR A 203 4.41 -24.67 21.17
C THR A 203 2.98 -24.76 21.69
N LEU A 204 2.30 -23.62 21.94
CA LEU A 204 0.89 -23.63 22.34
C LEU A 204 0.03 -24.27 21.24
N PRO A 205 -0.94 -25.14 21.61
CA PRO A 205 -1.72 -25.89 20.64
C PRO A 205 -2.51 -24.97 19.72
N ASP A 206 -3.10 -23.90 20.24
CA ASP A 206 -4.03 -23.05 19.48
C ASP A 206 -3.36 -21.90 18.72
N VAL A 207 -2.04 -21.79 18.79
CA VAL A 207 -1.28 -20.77 18.06
C VAL A 207 -0.93 -21.26 16.66
N GLN A 208 -1.39 -20.55 15.63
CA GLN A 208 -1.07 -20.82 14.23
C GLN A 208 0.13 -20.02 13.72
N TRP A 209 0.29 -18.80 14.23
CA TRP A 209 1.29 -17.86 13.75
C TRP A 209 1.64 -16.81 14.81
N ILE A 210 2.91 -16.38 14.81
CA ILE A 210 3.48 -15.37 15.70
C ILE A 210 4.41 -14.45 14.88
N GLU A 211 4.15 -13.16 14.93
CA GLU A 211 4.98 -12.12 14.31
C GLU A 211 5.15 -10.90 15.22
N PRO A 212 6.18 -10.05 15.03
CA PRO A 212 6.29 -8.80 15.75
C PRO A 212 5.10 -7.88 15.43
N TYR A 213 4.61 -7.18 16.45
CA TYR A 213 3.74 -6.04 16.26
C TYR A 213 4.60 -4.81 15.98
N TYR A 214 4.51 -4.29 14.74
CA TYR A 214 5.18 -3.05 14.38
C TYR A 214 4.32 -1.84 14.79
N SER A 215 4.92 -0.93 15.56
CA SER A 215 4.29 0.35 15.89
C SER A 215 4.41 1.30 14.69
N PRO A 216 3.31 1.92 14.21
CA PRO A 216 3.37 2.90 13.12
C PRO A 216 4.02 4.24 13.56
N GLN A 217 4.70 4.94 12.62
CA GLN A 217 5.24 6.31 12.78
C GLN A 217 4.94 7.19 11.55
N LEU A 218 4.79 8.52 11.76
CA LEU A 218 4.32 9.67 10.91
C LEU A 218 5.10 10.15 9.68
N TYR A 219 4.43 10.58 8.57
CA TYR A 219 4.73 11.74 7.69
C TYR A 219 3.66 11.96 6.58
N ASN A 220 3.02 13.14 6.42
CA ASN A 220 2.23 13.54 5.21
C ASN A 220 3.07 14.45 4.31
N SER A 221 3.90 15.25 4.96
CA SER A 221 4.68 16.31 4.34
C SER A 221 5.61 15.93 3.19
N ARG A 222 6.06 14.68 3.10
CA ARG A 222 6.99 14.25 2.04
C ARG A 222 6.39 14.34 0.64
N ALA A 223 5.09 14.10 0.48
CA ALA A 223 4.46 14.15 -0.83
C ALA A 223 4.24 15.60 -1.34
N VAL A 224 4.02 16.56 -0.44
CA VAL A 224 4.01 18.00 -0.75
C VAL A 224 5.39 18.51 -1.19
N GLU A 225 6.46 18.00 -0.57
CA GLU A 225 7.85 18.28 -0.96
C GLU A 225 8.14 17.74 -2.37
N ILE A 226 7.81 16.47 -2.64
CA ILE A 226 8.04 15.84 -3.96
C ILE A 226 7.27 16.56 -5.07
N THR A 227 6.05 17.01 -4.79
CA THR A 227 5.23 17.78 -5.75
C THR A 227 5.61 19.26 -5.83
N ASN A 228 6.60 19.71 -5.04
CA ASN A 228 7.06 21.09 -4.94
C ASN A 228 5.97 22.12 -4.57
N ALA A 229 4.87 21.70 -3.95
CA ALA A 229 3.81 22.61 -3.54
C ALA A 229 4.31 23.65 -2.53
N GLU A 230 5.21 23.27 -1.62
CA GLU A 230 5.86 24.20 -0.68
C GLU A 230 6.67 25.30 -1.37
N THR A 231 7.35 24.98 -2.47
CA THR A 231 8.12 25.96 -3.22
C THR A 231 7.18 27.02 -3.77
N ILE A 232 5.97 26.63 -4.21
CA ILE A 232 4.95 27.57 -4.69
C ILE A 232 4.43 28.45 -3.55
N TRP A 233 4.22 27.88 -2.36
CA TRP A 233 3.83 28.63 -1.16
C TRP A 233 4.87 29.70 -0.81
N ASP A 234 6.15 29.32 -0.78
CA ASP A 234 7.25 30.18 -0.35
C ASP A 234 7.64 31.22 -1.39
N THR A 235 7.66 30.85 -2.68
CA THR A 235 8.15 31.72 -3.75
C THR A 235 7.07 32.59 -4.39
N HIS A 236 5.83 32.13 -4.39
CA HIS A 236 4.71 32.81 -5.04
C HIS A 236 3.61 33.24 -4.07
N GLY A 237 3.60 32.76 -2.83
CA GLY A 237 2.57 33.11 -1.84
C GLY A 237 1.18 32.64 -2.25
N LEU A 238 1.10 31.54 -3.01
CA LEU A 238 -0.15 30.91 -3.45
C LEU A 238 -0.44 29.73 -2.54
N TYR A 239 -1.68 29.57 -2.10
CA TYR A 239 -2.07 28.56 -1.11
C TYR A 239 -3.40 27.86 -1.47
N GLY A 240 -3.92 28.10 -2.67
CA GLY A 240 -5.26 27.71 -3.11
C GLY A 240 -6.33 28.71 -2.72
N GLU A 241 -5.96 29.92 -2.30
CA GLU A 241 -6.91 30.90 -1.78
C GLU A 241 -7.91 31.32 -2.86
N GLY A 242 -9.20 31.39 -2.47
CA GLY A 242 -10.31 31.68 -3.38
C GLY A 242 -10.63 30.56 -4.39
N GLN A 243 -9.93 29.43 -4.35
CA GLN A 243 -10.25 28.26 -5.15
C GLN A 243 -11.22 27.34 -4.42
N ILE A 244 -12.02 26.61 -5.18
CA ILE A 244 -13.00 25.64 -4.67
C ILE A 244 -12.74 24.31 -5.38
N VAL A 245 -12.44 23.28 -4.60
CA VAL A 245 -12.25 21.92 -5.06
C VAL A 245 -13.41 21.06 -4.59
N ALA A 246 -14.06 20.38 -5.54
CA ALA A 246 -15.06 19.36 -5.25
C ALA A 246 -14.39 17.99 -5.08
N VAL A 247 -14.75 17.28 -4.02
CA VAL A 247 -14.30 15.91 -3.74
C VAL A 247 -15.55 15.03 -3.65
N ALA A 248 -15.64 14.00 -4.49
CA ALA A 248 -16.69 12.99 -4.39
C ALA A 248 -16.07 11.65 -3.99
N ASP A 249 -16.47 11.13 -2.83
CA ASP A 249 -15.82 9.99 -2.19
C ASP A 249 -16.75 9.30 -1.16
N SER A 250 -16.24 8.37 -0.35
CA SER A 250 -17.00 7.55 0.60
C SER A 250 -17.85 8.38 1.56
N GLY A 251 -17.24 9.34 2.24
CA GLY A 251 -17.84 10.14 3.30
C GLY A 251 -16.83 11.18 3.79
N PHE A 252 -17.27 12.06 4.68
CA PHE A 252 -16.42 13.14 5.18
C PHE A 252 -16.52 13.26 6.69
N ASP A 253 -15.46 12.86 7.38
CA ASP A 253 -15.30 12.89 8.83
C ASP A 253 -16.61 12.49 9.53
N GLN A 254 -17.15 13.34 10.42
CA GLN A 254 -18.43 13.09 11.12
C GLN A 254 -19.65 13.60 10.33
N GLY A 255 -19.49 13.92 9.05
CA GLY A 255 -20.56 14.41 8.18
C GLY A 255 -20.99 15.85 8.43
N SER A 256 -20.10 16.69 8.97
CA SER A 256 -20.42 18.08 9.35
C SER A 256 -19.43 19.07 8.75
N ALA A 257 -19.94 20.24 8.36
CA ALA A 257 -19.13 21.40 7.98
C ALA A 257 -18.93 22.40 9.14
N SER A 258 -19.45 22.08 10.34
CA SER A 258 -19.43 23.01 11.48
C SER A 258 -18.12 22.96 12.24
N PHE A 259 -17.58 24.14 12.59
CA PHE A 259 -16.35 24.26 13.37
C PHE A 259 -16.55 23.65 14.76
N GLY A 260 -15.86 22.54 15.05
CA GLY A 260 -16.01 21.73 16.27
C GLY A 260 -16.63 20.34 16.07
N SER A 261 -17.21 20.07 14.90
CA SER A 261 -17.71 18.73 14.51
C SER A 261 -17.12 18.24 13.19
N MET A 262 -16.28 19.05 12.55
CA MET A 262 -15.44 18.66 11.43
C MET A 262 -13.99 18.60 11.88
N HIS A 263 -13.18 17.81 11.18
CA HIS A 263 -11.75 17.74 11.41
C HIS A 263 -11.09 19.15 11.35
N PRO A 264 -10.24 19.52 12.33
CA PRO A 264 -9.73 20.90 12.48
C PRO A 264 -8.99 21.46 11.26
N ASP A 265 -8.34 20.59 10.50
CA ASP A 265 -7.63 20.95 9.27
C ASP A 265 -8.50 21.60 8.19
N PHE A 266 -9.83 21.42 8.24
CA PHE A 266 -10.76 22.04 7.28
C PHE A 266 -11.32 23.38 7.77
N SER A 267 -10.83 23.88 8.90
CA SER A 267 -11.14 25.23 9.38
C SER A 267 -10.35 26.31 8.63
N ASP A 268 -10.76 27.57 8.79
CA ASP A 268 -10.03 28.75 8.30
C ASP A 268 -8.95 29.25 9.28
N GLY A 269 -8.73 28.53 10.39
CA GLY A 269 -7.82 28.94 11.47
C GLY A 269 -8.32 30.11 12.34
N SER A 270 -9.52 30.64 12.08
CA SER A 270 -10.18 31.75 12.80
C SER A 270 -11.51 31.36 13.43
N GLY A 271 -11.84 30.06 13.46
CA GLY A 271 -13.12 29.56 13.98
C GLY A 271 -14.23 29.40 12.95
N GLY A 272 -13.92 29.59 11.66
CA GLY A 272 -14.82 29.34 10.53
C GLY A 272 -14.49 28.06 9.77
N SER A 273 -15.33 27.74 8.79
CA SER A 273 -15.23 26.55 7.95
C SER A 273 -14.81 26.87 6.53
N ARG A 274 -13.91 26.07 5.97
CA ARG A 274 -13.61 26.04 4.54
C ARG A 274 -14.43 24.99 3.79
N VAL A 275 -15.25 24.21 4.50
CA VAL A 275 -16.22 23.29 3.89
C VAL A 275 -17.49 24.06 3.56
N LEU A 276 -17.70 24.34 2.28
CA LEU A 276 -18.83 25.14 1.80
C LEU A 276 -20.13 24.36 1.76
N ALA A 277 -20.05 23.06 1.44
CA ALA A 277 -21.18 22.16 1.39
C ALA A 277 -20.73 20.70 1.50
N ILE A 278 -21.62 19.86 2.05
CA ILE A 278 -21.53 18.40 2.02
C ILE A 278 -22.86 17.92 1.43
N TYR A 279 -22.80 17.15 0.35
CA TYR A 279 -23.97 16.60 -0.32
C TYR A 279 -24.07 15.10 -0.09
N ASP A 280 -25.25 14.65 0.33
CA ASP A 280 -25.64 13.25 0.28
C ASP A 280 -26.09 12.92 -1.15
N THR A 281 -25.19 12.33 -1.93
CA THR A 281 -25.46 12.01 -3.34
C THR A 281 -26.34 10.76 -3.46
N ILE A 282 -26.28 9.86 -2.49
CA ILE A 282 -27.00 8.59 -2.48
C ILE A 282 -28.42 8.75 -1.97
N GLY A 283 -28.65 9.70 -1.06
CA GLY A 283 -29.93 9.99 -0.44
C GLY A 283 -30.29 9.00 0.67
N ASP A 284 -29.30 8.34 1.29
CA ASP A 284 -29.53 7.41 2.39
C ASP A 284 -29.53 8.10 3.77
N GLY A 285 -29.21 9.40 3.80
CA GLY A 285 -29.19 10.23 5.00
C GLY A 285 -27.86 10.20 5.76
N ASN A 286 -26.83 9.51 5.25
CA ASN A 286 -25.49 9.53 5.83
C ASN A 286 -24.46 10.14 4.89
N VAL A 287 -23.60 11.00 5.45
CA VAL A 287 -22.49 11.65 4.74
C VAL A 287 -21.19 11.59 5.55
N ALA A 288 -21.21 10.92 6.69
CA ALA A 288 -20.05 10.66 7.53
C ALA A 288 -19.22 9.50 6.95
N ASP A 289 -17.95 9.48 7.31
CA ASP A 289 -16.96 8.45 6.92
C ASP A 289 -16.96 7.30 7.96
N ASP A 290 -18.15 6.90 8.41
CA ASP A 290 -18.35 5.93 9.51
C ASP A 290 -18.61 4.51 9.02
N ALA A 291 -19.13 4.37 7.79
CA ALA A 291 -19.42 3.08 7.18
C ALA A 291 -18.31 2.57 6.26
N ASP A 292 -17.56 3.46 5.61
CA ASP A 292 -16.33 3.04 4.98
C ASP A 292 -15.31 2.80 6.11
N SER A 293 -14.89 1.56 6.31
CA SER A 293 -13.99 1.27 7.43
C SER A 293 -12.65 2.03 7.36
N SER A 294 -12.33 2.68 6.24
CA SER A 294 -11.09 3.40 5.98
C SER A 294 -11.06 4.88 6.37
N GLY A 295 -12.17 5.62 6.32
CA GLY A 295 -12.12 7.08 6.40
C GLY A 295 -11.50 7.72 5.14
N HIS A 296 -11.75 7.10 3.98
CA HIS A 296 -11.03 7.37 2.73
C HIS A 296 -11.29 8.79 2.21
N GLY A 297 -12.55 9.23 2.18
CA GLY A 297 -12.92 10.56 1.69
C GLY A 297 -12.35 11.70 2.52
N THR A 298 -12.21 11.50 3.83
CA THR A 298 -11.53 12.45 4.73
C THR A 298 -10.05 12.56 4.39
N HIS A 299 -9.37 11.43 4.23
CA HIS A 299 -7.95 11.37 3.89
C HIS A 299 -7.64 12.03 2.54
N VAL A 300 -8.44 11.74 1.52
CA VAL A 300 -8.37 12.36 0.20
C VAL A 300 -8.54 13.87 0.31
N SER A 301 -9.56 14.34 1.05
CA SER A 301 -9.82 15.77 1.24
C SER A 301 -8.67 16.50 1.94
N GLY A 302 -8.07 15.87 2.97
CA GLY A 302 -6.91 16.42 3.66
C GLY A 302 -5.70 16.56 2.75
N THR A 303 -5.50 15.61 1.84
CA THR A 303 -4.38 15.62 0.88
C THR A 303 -4.52 16.78 -0.10
N VAL A 304 -5.76 17.11 -0.52
CA VAL A 304 -6.02 18.29 -1.36
C VAL A 304 -5.70 19.58 -0.61
N LEU A 305 -6.32 19.79 0.56
CA LEU A 305 -6.45 21.12 1.14
C LEU A 305 -6.40 21.20 2.67
N GLY A 306 -6.09 20.11 3.37
CA GLY A 306 -5.88 20.14 4.83
C GLY A 306 -4.85 21.21 5.19
N ASN A 307 -5.13 22.05 6.17
CA ASN A 307 -4.22 23.16 6.50
C ASN A 307 -3.15 22.78 7.52
N GLY A 308 -3.18 21.55 8.03
CA GLY A 308 -2.22 21.06 8.98
C GLY A 308 -2.44 21.50 10.42
N LEU A 309 -3.56 22.13 10.78
CA LEU A 309 -3.76 22.75 12.11
C LEU A 309 -3.63 21.73 13.25
N SER A 310 -3.96 20.46 13.01
CA SER A 310 -3.81 19.38 13.98
C SER A 310 -2.38 18.83 14.09
N SER A 311 -1.44 19.20 13.23
CA SER A 311 -0.14 18.50 13.06
C SER A 311 0.91 18.81 14.13
N ASN A 312 0.90 19.99 14.76
CA ASN A 312 1.96 20.42 15.68
C ASN A 312 1.54 21.56 16.62
N SER A 313 2.24 21.69 17.75
CA SER A 313 2.17 22.86 18.65
C SER A 313 3.52 23.58 18.74
N GLY A 314 3.52 24.91 18.82
CA GLY A 314 4.74 25.74 18.93
C GLY A 314 5.10 26.50 17.65
N SER A 315 6.37 26.90 17.49
CA SER A 315 6.83 27.76 16.39
C SER A 315 6.84 27.12 14.99
N THR A 316 6.56 25.81 14.91
CA THR A 316 6.44 25.02 13.68
C THR A 316 4.99 24.60 13.42
N ALA A 317 4.03 25.11 14.20
CA ALA A 317 2.61 24.87 13.98
C ALA A 317 2.18 25.58 12.69
N SER A 318 1.29 24.94 11.93
CA SER A 318 0.62 25.62 10.83
C SER A 318 -0.26 26.72 11.39
N SER A 319 -0.39 27.79 10.61
CA SER A 319 -1.28 28.89 10.90
C SER A 319 -1.81 29.44 9.59
N PRO A 320 -3.06 29.07 9.21
CA PRO A 320 -3.70 29.58 8.01
C PRO A 320 -3.86 31.11 8.02
N THR A 321 -4.02 31.69 9.21
CA THR A 321 -4.22 33.14 9.39
C THR A 321 -2.95 33.96 9.16
N THR A 322 -1.78 33.32 9.29
CA THR A 322 -0.49 33.96 9.05
C THR A 322 0.23 33.37 7.83
N ASN A 323 -0.47 32.57 7.02
CA ASN A 323 0.08 31.82 5.88
C ASN A 323 1.34 31.02 6.24
N SER A 324 1.39 30.46 7.44
CA SER A 324 2.51 29.65 7.91
C SER A 324 2.17 28.18 7.68
N PHE A 325 2.75 27.60 6.64
CA PHE A 325 2.70 26.17 6.36
C PHE A 325 4.14 25.72 6.15
N SER A 326 4.50 24.55 6.65
CA SER A 326 5.83 23.97 6.43
C SER A 326 5.74 22.48 6.14
N ASN A 327 6.84 21.91 5.65
CA ASN A 327 7.03 20.47 5.53
C ASN A 327 6.99 19.69 6.85
N SER A 328 6.74 20.32 7.99
CA SER A 328 6.45 19.60 9.24
C SER A 328 4.96 19.63 9.58
N THR A 329 4.15 20.39 8.85
CA THR A 329 2.77 20.70 9.27
C THR A 329 1.69 19.78 8.69
N ASP A 330 2.04 18.69 8.02
CA ASP A 330 1.08 17.74 7.42
C ASP A 330 -0.05 18.38 6.59
N ALA A 331 0.18 19.60 6.09
CA ALA A 331 -0.75 20.32 5.25
C ALA A 331 -0.84 19.67 3.86
N GLY A 332 -2.04 19.66 3.27
CA GLY A 332 -2.26 19.29 1.87
C GLY A 332 -1.74 20.35 0.90
N ALA A 333 -1.77 20.05 -0.39
CA ALA A 333 -1.12 20.87 -1.42
C ALA A 333 -1.72 22.29 -1.56
N ALA A 334 -3.00 22.49 -1.28
CA ALA A 334 -3.70 23.78 -1.36
C ALA A 334 -4.35 24.16 -0.01
N PRO A 335 -3.55 24.51 1.02
CA PRO A 335 -4.00 24.58 2.41
C PRO A 335 -4.97 25.73 2.74
N LYS A 336 -5.28 26.61 1.78
CA LYS A 336 -6.29 27.67 1.89
C LYS A 336 -7.43 27.56 0.88
N ALA A 337 -7.49 26.48 0.10
CA ALA A 337 -8.64 26.19 -0.77
C ALA A 337 -9.91 25.86 0.03
N ASN A 338 -11.07 25.99 -0.61
CA ASN A 338 -12.36 25.59 -0.04
C ASN A 338 -12.81 24.23 -0.58
N LEU A 339 -13.52 23.48 0.25
CA LEU A 339 -14.03 22.15 -0.04
C LEU A 339 -15.53 22.20 -0.36
N VAL A 340 -15.94 21.46 -1.39
CA VAL A 340 -17.30 20.95 -1.54
C VAL A 340 -17.21 19.43 -1.54
N PHE A 341 -17.88 18.77 -0.62
CA PHE A 341 -17.82 17.32 -0.50
C PHE A 341 -19.11 16.67 -1.01
N GLN A 342 -19.00 15.51 -1.66
CA GLN A 342 -20.12 14.71 -2.15
C GLN A 342 -19.92 13.26 -1.67
N ALA A 343 -20.75 12.83 -0.71
CA ALA A 343 -20.71 11.47 -0.19
C ALA A 343 -21.38 10.50 -1.17
N LEU A 344 -20.71 9.38 -1.44
CA LEU A 344 -21.07 8.35 -2.41
C LEU A 344 -21.25 6.96 -1.78
N TRP A 345 -20.87 6.76 -0.51
CA TRP A 345 -21.08 5.48 0.15
C TRP A 345 -22.57 5.27 0.43
N ASN A 346 -23.04 4.05 0.21
CA ASN A 346 -24.35 3.61 0.63
C ASN A 346 -24.20 2.71 1.85
N ASN A 347 -24.62 3.20 3.01
CA ASN A 347 -24.47 2.51 4.29
C ASN A 347 -25.38 1.27 4.41
N THR A 348 -26.38 1.15 3.54
CA THR A 348 -27.28 -0.02 3.52
C THR A 348 -26.68 -1.18 2.73
N THR A 349 -26.05 -0.89 1.59
CA THR A 349 -25.44 -1.91 0.72
C THR A 349 -23.96 -2.11 0.98
N ASP A 350 -23.33 -1.23 1.77
CA ASP A 350 -21.90 -1.22 2.06
C ASP A 350 -21.04 -1.13 0.80
N GLN A 351 -21.42 -0.21 -0.08
CA GLN A 351 -20.81 -0.03 -1.39
C GLN A 351 -20.75 1.44 -1.77
N LEU A 352 -19.68 1.83 -2.47
CA LEU A 352 -19.63 3.10 -3.18
C LEU A 352 -20.52 3.02 -4.41
N LEU A 353 -21.47 3.96 -4.50
CA LEU A 353 -22.39 4.06 -5.63
C LEU A 353 -22.23 5.40 -6.33
N THR A 354 -22.53 5.44 -7.61
CA THR A 354 -22.52 6.66 -8.41
C THR A 354 -23.90 6.91 -9.01
N PRO A 355 -24.25 8.17 -9.32
CA PRO A 355 -25.41 8.44 -10.15
C PRO A 355 -25.31 7.72 -11.50
N ALA A 356 -26.46 7.35 -12.06
CA ALA A 356 -26.51 6.68 -13.36
C ALA A 356 -25.88 7.49 -14.52
N ASP A 357 -25.80 8.82 -14.35
CA ASP A 357 -25.15 9.75 -15.27
C ASP A 357 -24.28 10.71 -14.44
N LEU A 358 -22.97 10.69 -14.68
CA LEU A 358 -22.01 11.48 -13.91
C LEU A 358 -22.16 12.98 -14.10
N ASN A 359 -22.82 13.46 -15.17
CA ASN A 359 -23.12 14.88 -15.33
C ASN A 359 -23.95 15.42 -14.14
N THR A 360 -24.81 14.59 -13.55
CA THR A 360 -25.60 14.97 -12.37
C THR A 360 -24.77 15.11 -11.10
N LEU A 361 -23.67 14.36 -11.00
CA LEU A 361 -22.68 14.51 -9.94
C LEU A 361 -21.95 15.85 -10.07
N PHE A 362 -21.47 16.18 -11.27
CA PHE A 362 -20.60 17.34 -11.50
C PHE A 362 -21.33 18.68 -11.52
N ILE A 363 -22.58 18.72 -12.00
CA ILE A 363 -23.30 19.98 -12.20
C ILE A 363 -23.62 20.69 -10.88
N VAL A 364 -23.84 19.94 -9.80
CA VAL A 364 -24.20 20.47 -8.48
C VAL A 364 -23.08 21.35 -7.91
N PRO A 365 -21.85 20.87 -7.68
CA PRO A 365 -20.76 21.70 -7.17
C PRO A 365 -20.34 22.80 -8.16
N TYR A 366 -20.41 22.53 -9.47
CA TYR A 366 -20.08 23.51 -10.51
C TYR A 366 -20.99 24.74 -10.46
N SER A 367 -22.31 24.52 -10.43
CA SER A 367 -23.32 25.58 -10.55
C SER A 367 -23.69 26.21 -9.21
N SER A 368 -23.77 25.39 -8.15
CA SER A 368 -24.29 25.84 -6.85
C SER A 368 -23.20 26.44 -5.96
N ASN A 369 -21.96 25.97 -6.11
CA ASN A 369 -20.85 26.38 -5.25
C ASN A 369 -19.73 27.09 -6.03
N GLY A 370 -19.67 26.95 -7.36
CA GLY A 370 -18.62 27.56 -8.17
C GLY A 370 -17.33 26.75 -8.24
N ALA A 371 -17.38 25.45 -7.94
CA ALA A 371 -16.23 24.56 -8.10
C ALA A 371 -15.76 24.54 -9.56
N ARG A 372 -14.44 24.49 -9.75
CA ARG A 372 -13.79 24.39 -11.09
C ARG A 372 -12.78 23.26 -11.20
N ILE A 373 -12.59 22.56 -10.10
CA ILE A 373 -11.75 21.37 -9.99
C ILE A 373 -12.62 20.34 -9.27
N HIS A 374 -12.71 19.13 -9.83
CA HIS A 374 -13.40 18.02 -9.20
C HIS A 374 -12.48 16.81 -9.23
N THR A 375 -12.22 16.24 -8.07
CA THR A 375 -11.32 15.09 -7.92
C THR A 375 -12.10 13.89 -7.44
N ASN A 376 -11.76 12.74 -8.00
CA ASN A 376 -12.44 11.47 -7.76
C ASN A 376 -11.37 10.39 -7.55
N SER A 377 -11.37 9.80 -6.37
CA SER A 377 -10.39 8.79 -5.97
C SER A 377 -10.99 7.38 -5.95
N TRP A 378 -11.87 7.12 -6.92
CA TRP A 378 -12.60 5.87 -7.12
C TRP A 378 -12.73 5.54 -8.61
N GLY A 379 -13.00 4.28 -8.92
CA GLY A 379 -13.16 3.80 -10.29
C GLY A 379 -13.53 2.32 -10.34
N SER A 380 -13.44 1.74 -11.53
CA SER A 380 -13.68 0.32 -11.77
C SER A 380 -12.62 -0.22 -12.73
N ALA A 381 -12.09 -1.40 -12.41
CA ALA A 381 -11.19 -2.15 -13.29
C ALA A 381 -11.93 -2.53 -14.57
N VAL A 382 -11.49 -1.99 -15.70
CA VAL A 382 -12.10 -2.22 -17.02
C VAL A 382 -11.03 -2.38 -18.11
N ASP A 383 -9.77 -2.60 -17.73
CA ASP A 383 -8.66 -2.88 -18.64
C ASP A 383 -8.62 -1.89 -19.83
N GLY A 384 -8.57 -0.59 -19.53
CA GLY A 384 -8.42 0.44 -20.56
C GLY A 384 -9.66 0.74 -21.42
N VAL A 385 -10.79 0.05 -21.23
CA VAL A 385 -12.02 0.24 -22.02
C VAL A 385 -12.62 1.65 -21.85
N TYR A 386 -13.07 2.24 -22.96
CA TYR A 386 -13.86 3.48 -22.96
C TYR A 386 -15.33 3.18 -22.62
N THR A 387 -15.77 3.55 -21.42
CA THR A 387 -17.10 3.25 -20.89
C THR A 387 -18.10 4.39 -21.09
N SER A 388 -19.37 4.16 -20.73
CA SER A 388 -20.37 5.22 -20.65
C SER A 388 -19.97 6.31 -19.65
N SER A 389 -19.44 5.94 -18.49
CA SER A 389 -18.98 6.91 -17.49
C SER A 389 -17.80 7.76 -17.99
N ALA A 390 -16.90 7.17 -18.79
CA ALA A 390 -15.84 7.94 -19.46
C ALA A 390 -16.41 8.96 -20.45
N ARG A 391 -17.47 8.59 -21.19
CA ARG A 391 -18.21 9.51 -22.07
C ARG A 391 -18.88 10.64 -21.30
N ASP A 392 -19.51 10.35 -20.17
CA ASP A 392 -20.20 11.38 -19.37
C ASP A 392 -19.21 12.46 -18.89
N VAL A 393 -17.98 12.07 -18.52
CA VAL A 393 -16.90 13.02 -18.17
C VAL A 393 -16.48 13.88 -19.38
N ASP A 394 -16.31 13.26 -20.54
CA ASP A 394 -15.94 13.96 -21.77
C ASP A 394 -17.05 14.93 -22.23
N GLU A 395 -18.33 14.56 -22.05
CA GLU A 395 -19.50 15.41 -22.30
C GLU A 395 -19.55 16.61 -21.34
N PHE A 396 -19.40 16.36 -20.03
CA PHE A 396 -19.46 17.44 -19.05
C PHE A 396 -18.37 18.49 -19.27
N THR A 397 -17.13 18.04 -19.51
CA THR A 397 -15.99 18.94 -19.74
C THR A 397 -16.07 19.68 -21.08
N TRP A 398 -16.74 19.10 -22.07
CA TRP A 398 -17.02 19.78 -23.33
C TRP A 398 -17.99 20.95 -23.15
N ASP A 399 -19.07 20.75 -22.40
CA ASP A 399 -20.07 21.78 -22.12
C ASP A 399 -19.61 22.81 -21.07
N HIS A 400 -18.64 22.44 -20.22
CA HIS A 400 -18.07 23.28 -19.17
C HIS A 400 -16.55 23.40 -19.31
N PRO A 401 -16.06 24.18 -20.29
CA PRO A 401 -14.65 24.21 -20.66
C PRO A 401 -13.74 24.79 -19.57
N ASP A 402 -14.28 25.42 -18.54
CA ASP A 402 -13.56 25.92 -17.37
C ASP A 402 -13.46 24.92 -16.21
N MET A 403 -13.97 23.70 -16.40
CA MET A 403 -13.91 22.61 -15.43
C MET A 403 -12.74 21.66 -15.69
N LEU A 404 -11.96 21.36 -14.65
CA LEU A 404 -11.01 20.23 -14.64
C LEU A 404 -11.56 19.09 -13.78
N ILE A 405 -11.67 17.90 -14.37
CA ILE A 405 -12.07 16.68 -13.68
C ILE A 405 -10.86 15.73 -13.60
N LEU A 406 -10.56 15.26 -12.40
CA LEU A 406 -9.47 14.34 -12.11
C LEU A 406 -10.02 12.98 -11.67
N TYR A 407 -9.32 11.91 -12.08
CA TYR A 407 -9.59 10.54 -11.66
C TYR A 407 -8.28 9.82 -11.31
N SER A 408 -8.33 8.95 -10.31
CA SER A 408 -7.27 7.98 -10.07
C SER A 408 -7.19 6.98 -11.23
N ALA A 409 -5.96 6.52 -11.54
CA ALA A 409 -5.73 5.60 -12.65
C ALA A 409 -6.27 4.17 -12.40
N GLY A 410 -6.40 3.78 -11.13
CA GLY A 410 -6.67 2.41 -10.71
C GLY A 410 -5.49 1.81 -9.95
N ASN A 411 -5.76 0.75 -9.19
CA ASN A 411 -4.77 0.04 -8.37
C ASN A 411 -4.59 -1.41 -8.83
N ASP A 412 -4.89 -1.67 -10.11
CA ASP A 412 -4.92 -2.99 -10.72
C ASP A 412 -3.62 -3.32 -11.46
N GLY A 413 -2.54 -2.58 -11.17
CA GLY A 413 -1.20 -2.92 -11.65
C GLY A 413 -0.77 -4.27 -11.10
N ALA A 414 -0.42 -5.19 -11.98
CA ALA A 414 0.07 -6.52 -11.64
C ALA A 414 1.16 -6.95 -12.64
N ASP A 415 2.08 -7.80 -12.17
CA ASP A 415 3.01 -8.53 -13.04
C ASP A 415 2.45 -9.94 -13.28
N VAL A 416 1.58 -10.05 -14.27
CA VAL A 416 0.87 -11.28 -14.65
C VAL A 416 1.83 -12.26 -15.35
N ASN A 417 2.81 -11.74 -16.09
CA ASN A 417 3.74 -12.56 -16.85
C ASN A 417 4.98 -12.99 -16.05
N SER A 418 5.18 -12.43 -14.84
CA SER A 418 6.29 -12.66 -13.92
C SER A 418 7.66 -12.34 -14.51
N ASP A 419 7.80 -11.21 -15.19
CA ASP A 419 9.07 -10.70 -15.75
C ASP A 419 9.71 -9.58 -14.92
N GLY A 420 9.08 -9.16 -13.83
CA GLY A 420 9.56 -8.09 -12.95
C GLY A 420 9.11 -6.70 -13.40
N VAL A 421 8.14 -6.63 -14.32
CA VAL A 421 7.53 -5.39 -14.80
C VAL A 421 6.02 -5.47 -14.64
N VAL A 422 5.43 -4.38 -14.18
CA VAL A 422 3.97 -4.26 -14.12
C VAL A 422 3.42 -4.21 -15.54
N ASP A 423 2.50 -5.13 -15.86
CA ASP A 423 1.91 -5.24 -17.19
C ASP A 423 1.05 -4.00 -17.53
N LEU A 424 0.98 -3.72 -18.82
CA LEU A 424 0.13 -2.69 -19.41
C LEU A 424 -1.36 -3.06 -19.33
N ASP A 425 -2.23 -2.13 -19.71
CA ASP A 425 -3.67 -2.35 -19.93
C ASP A 425 -4.50 -2.59 -18.66
N SER A 426 -4.29 -1.75 -17.64
CA SER A 426 -5.01 -1.84 -16.35
C SER A 426 -5.69 -0.53 -15.96
N ILE A 427 -5.81 0.45 -16.86
CA ILE A 427 -6.46 1.74 -16.56
C ILE A 427 -7.95 1.54 -16.27
N GLY A 428 -8.39 2.02 -15.10
CA GLY A 428 -9.78 1.98 -14.69
C GLY A 428 -10.65 3.07 -15.32
N SER A 429 -11.95 2.83 -15.34
CA SER A 429 -12.98 3.82 -15.67
C SER A 429 -13.46 4.53 -14.40
N PRO A 430 -13.79 5.83 -14.43
CA PRO A 430 -13.82 6.73 -15.59
C PRO A 430 -12.47 7.34 -16.01
N GLY A 431 -11.35 6.91 -15.41
CA GLY A 431 -10.00 7.37 -15.75
C GLY A 431 -9.58 7.16 -17.22
N THR A 432 -10.30 6.33 -17.98
CA THR A 432 -10.13 6.18 -19.42
C THR A 432 -10.71 7.34 -20.25
N ALA A 433 -11.39 8.33 -19.67
CA ALA A 433 -11.91 9.51 -20.37
C ALA A 433 -10.80 10.37 -20.99
N LYS A 434 -11.06 10.99 -22.15
CA LYS A 434 -10.05 11.77 -22.88
C LYS A 434 -9.70 13.08 -22.16
N ASN A 435 -10.73 13.79 -21.71
CA ASN A 435 -10.64 15.12 -21.13
C ASN A 435 -10.41 15.11 -19.62
N ALA A 436 -10.62 13.96 -18.96
CA ALA A 436 -10.18 13.77 -17.57
C ALA A 436 -8.66 13.86 -17.46
N LEU A 437 -8.15 14.41 -16.36
CA LEU A 437 -6.77 14.28 -15.93
C LEU A 437 -6.64 13.04 -15.04
N THR A 438 -6.06 11.97 -15.58
CA THR A 438 -5.92 10.68 -14.90
C THR A 438 -4.56 10.58 -14.25
N VAL A 439 -4.53 10.25 -12.96
CA VAL A 439 -3.33 10.33 -12.14
C VAL A 439 -2.93 8.93 -11.65
N GLY A 440 -1.74 8.49 -12.04
CA GLY A 440 -1.11 7.28 -11.48
C GLY A 440 -0.37 7.58 -10.17
N ALA A 441 0.20 6.55 -9.55
CA ALA A 441 0.99 6.69 -8.33
C ALA A 441 2.47 6.44 -8.63
N SER A 442 3.31 7.40 -8.24
CA SER A 442 4.72 7.18 -7.97
C SER A 442 4.89 6.82 -6.50
N GLU A 443 6.07 6.38 -6.15
CA GLU A 443 6.46 6.22 -4.78
C GLU A 443 6.69 7.55 -4.07
N ASN A 444 6.67 7.46 -2.75
CA ASN A 444 7.07 8.52 -1.84
C ASN A 444 8.51 8.28 -1.38
N ASN A 445 9.13 9.24 -0.70
CA ASN A 445 10.53 9.12 -0.22
C ASN A 445 10.58 8.86 1.28
N ARG A 446 10.59 7.58 1.65
CA ARG A 446 10.52 7.09 3.03
C ARG A 446 11.44 5.90 3.23
N PRO A 447 12.77 6.06 3.08
CA PRO A 447 13.73 4.96 3.22
C PRO A 447 13.76 4.33 4.61
N SER A 448 13.10 4.94 5.61
CA SER A 448 12.88 4.32 6.92
C SER A 448 11.79 3.25 6.93
N LEU A 449 10.90 3.22 5.93
CA LEU A 449 9.93 2.16 5.74
C LEU A 449 10.60 1.03 4.96
N THR A 450 10.82 -0.09 5.62
CA THR A 450 11.55 -1.24 5.06
C THR A 450 10.63 -2.31 4.46
N THR A 451 9.35 -2.00 4.25
CA THR A 451 8.38 -2.90 3.61
C THR A 451 8.66 -2.95 2.12
N THR A 452 8.70 -4.14 1.53
CA THR A 452 8.86 -4.31 0.08
C THR A 452 7.52 -4.59 -0.61
N TYR A 453 7.43 -4.46 -1.94
CA TYR A 453 6.21 -4.88 -2.65
C TYR A 453 5.92 -6.38 -2.46
N GLY A 454 6.94 -7.23 -2.29
CA GLY A 454 6.76 -8.65 -1.99
C GLY A 454 5.95 -8.95 -0.72
N ALA A 455 5.75 -7.97 0.17
CA ALA A 455 4.86 -8.09 1.33
C ALA A 455 3.37 -7.94 0.99
N PHE A 456 3.02 -7.44 -0.21
CA PHE A 456 1.65 -7.23 -0.66
C PHE A 456 1.19 -8.42 -1.52
N SER A 457 -0.05 -8.87 -1.31
CA SER A 457 -0.60 -10.06 -1.98
C SER A 457 -0.53 -10.01 -3.51
N ALA A 458 -0.65 -8.82 -4.10
CA ALA A 458 -0.55 -8.62 -5.55
C ALA A 458 0.86 -8.87 -6.11
N PHE A 459 1.90 -8.74 -5.29
CA PHE A 459 3.31 -8.83 -5.73
C PHE A 459 4.11 -9.89 -4.99
N VAL A 460 3.49 -10.68 -4.13
CA VAL A 460 4.15 -11.78 -3.40
C VAL A 460 4.76 -12.84 -4.32
N SER A 461 4.33 -12.90 -5.58
CA SER A 461 4.85 -13.79 -6.62
C SER A 461 5.58 -13.07 -7.76
N ALA A 462 5.66 -11.73 -7.73
CA ALA A 462 6.47 -11.00 -8.71
C ALA A 462 7.95 -11.36 -8.49
N PRO A 463 8.80 -11.40 -9.53
CA PRO A 463 10.23 -11.52 -9.37
C PRO A 463 10.86 -10.14 -9.05
N ASP A 464 12.16 -10.16 -8.80
CA ASP A 464 12.94 -8.92 -8.71
C ASP A 464 12.99 -8.20 -10.06
N PRO A 465 13.03 -6.86 -10.07
CA PRO A 465 13.24 -5.99 -8.89
C PRO A 465 11.99 -5.75 -8.03
N LEU A 466 10.77 -5.91 -8.55
CA LEU A 466 9.53 -5.60 -7.83
C LEU A 466 9.46 -6.24 -6.44
N PHE A 467 9.77 -7.54 -6.32
CA PHE A 467 9.61 -8.26 -5.05
C PHE A 467 10.40 -7.66 -3.87
N SER A 468 11.68 -7.37 -4.09
CA SER A 468 12.57 -6.85 -3.05
C SER A 468 12.60 -5.33 -2.96
N ASP A 469 11.93 -4.64 -3.88
CA ASP A 469 11.86 -3.20 -3.92
C ASP A 469 11.03 -2.62 -2.77
N LEU A 470 11.54 -1.57 -2.13
CA LEU A 470 10.88 -0.90 -1.02
C LEU A 470 9.74 -0.05 -1.57
N TYR A 471 8.52 -0.19 -1.04
CA TYR A 471 7.35 0.41 -1.69
C TYR A 471 7.25 1.95 -1.61
N ALA A 472 8.22 2.61 -0.99
CA ALA A 472 8.15 4.03 -0.68
C ALA A 472 9.53 4.61 -0.38
N ASP A 473 10.57 4.34 -1.17
CA ASP A 473 11.90 4.90 -0.93
C ASP A 473 12.52 5.67 -2.10
N ASP A 474 12.01 5.55 -3.32
CA ASP A 474 12.52 6.29 -4.49
C ASP A 474 11.43 7.16 -5.14
N VAL A 475 11.63 8.48 -5.18
CA VAL A 475 10.69 9.42 -5.84
C VAL A 475 10.54 9.19 -7.34
N ASN A 476 11.48 8.48 -7.96
CA ASN A 476 11.43 8.09 -9.38
C ASN A 476 10.85 6.69 -9.58
N GLY A 477 10.53 5.98 -8.48
CA GLY A 477 9.89 4.69 -8.50
C GLY A 477 8.41 4.81 -8.87
N MET A 478 7.97 3.98 -9.80
CA MET A 478 6.56 3.85 -10.10
C MET A 478 5.91 2.91 -9.10
N ALA A 479 4.82 3.33 -8.44
CA ALA A 479 4.18 2.47 -7.46
C ALA A 479 3.65 1.20 -8.14
N ALA A 480 4.04 0.01 -7.68
CA ALA A 480 3.78 -1.24 -8.39
C ALA A 480 2.27 -1.50 -8.62
N PHE A 481 1.42 -1.13 -7.66
CA PHE A 481 -0.05 -1.25 -7.78
C PHE A 481 -0.66 -0.27 -8.77
N SER A 482 0.02 0.81 -9.13
CA SER A 482 -0.58 1.83 -9.99
C SER A 482 -0.89 1.22 -11.35
N SER A 483 -2.14 1.37 -11.79
CA SER A 483 -2.54 0.93 -13.12
C SER A 483 -1.66 1.55 -14.22
N ARG A 484 -1.50 0.80 -15.30
CA ARG A 484 -0.69 1.13 -16.47
C ARG A 484 -1.56 1.24 -17.70
N GLY A 485 -1.24 2.22 -18.55
CA GLY A 485 -1.81 2.32 -19.88
C GLY A 485 -1.32 1.22 -20.81
N TYR A 486 -1.65 1.29 -22.10
CA TYR A 486 -2.50 2.30 -22.72
C TYR A 486 -4.00 2.03 -22.45
N THR A 487 -4.88 2.91 -22.91
CA THR A 487 -6.28 2.51 -23.11
C THR A 487 -6.39 1.60 -24.34
N ASP A 488 -7.47 0.82 -24.43
CA ASP A 488 -7.77 -0.08 -25.56
C ASP A 488 -7.74 0.61 -26.94
N ASP A 489 -8.10 1.90 -26.98
CA ASP A 489 -8.09 2.72 -28.20
C ASP A 489 -6.76 3.48 -28.43
N GLY A 490 -5.72 3.15 -27.67
CA GLY A 490 -4.34 3.62 -27.85
C GLY A 490 -4.06 5.02 -27.30
N ARG A 491 -4.93 5.58 -26.45
CA ARG A 491 -4.66 6.86 -25.77
C ARG A 491 -3.71 6.62 -24.61
N VAL A 492 -2.85 7.61 -24.37
CA VAL A 492 -1.88 7.58 -23.26
C VAL A 492 -2.61 7.90 -21.97
N LYS A 493 -2.57 6.94 -21.03
CA LYS A 493 -3.06 7.05 -19.65
C LYS A 493 -2.13 6.24 -18.73
N PRO A 494 -1.96 6.60 -17.44
CA PRO A 494 -2.37 7.88 -16.85
C PRO A 494 -1.69 9.06 -17.56
N ASP A 495 -2.22 10.27 -17.39
CA ASP A 495 -1.61 11.46 -18.01
C ASP A 495 -0.36 11.90 -17.24
N ILE A 496 -0.38 11.80 -15.90
CA ILE A 496 0.75 12.09 -15.00
C ILE A 496 0.73 11.14 -13.80
N VAL A 497 1.77 11.21 -12.98
CA VAL A 497 1.84 10.54 -11.68
C VAL A 497 2.12 11.53 -10.56
N ALA A 498 1.78 11.16 -9.33
CA ALA A 498 2.17 11.85 -8.11
C ALA A 498 2.39 10.81 -6.99
N PRO A 499 3.03 11.17 -5.87
CA PRO A 499 3.25 10.22 -4.78
C PRO A 499 1.95 9.60 -4.28
N GLY A 500 1.89 8.28 -4.25
CA GLY A 500 0.72 7.52 -3.81
C GLY A 500 1.05 6.44 -2.77
N THR A 501 2.30 6.26 -2.38
CA THR A 501 2.68 5.27 -1.36
C THR A 501 2.91 5.92 0.01
N ALA A 502 2.36 5.30 1.05
CA ALA A 502 2.41 5.78 2.43
C ALA A 502 2.12 7.29 2.56
N ILE A 503 0.99 7.72 2.00
CA ILE A 503 0.51 9.09 2.14
C ILE A 503 -0.20 9.19 3.49
N PHE A 504 0.35 9.98 4.39
CA PHE A 504 -0.34 10.34 5.62
C PHE A 504 -1.30 11.47 5.29
N SER A 505 -2.45 11.57 5.93
CA SER A 505 -3.37 12.69 5.77
C SER A 505 -4.40 12.64 6.89
N THR A 506 -5.32 13.60 6.92
CA THR A 506 -6.38 13.70 7.92
C THR A 506 -7.14 12.38 8.05
N CYS A 507 -7.34 11.95 9.27
CA CYS A 507 -8.07 10.74 9.64
C CYS A 507 -9.48 11.11 10.07
N ALA A 508 -10.49 10.43 9.53
CA ALA A 508 -11.86 10.60 10.01
C ALA A 508 -11.97 10.19 11.48
N ALA A 509 -12.66 10.97 12.32
CA ALA A 509 -12.83 10.65 13.73
C ALA A 509 -13.63 9.34 13.96
N VAL A 510 -14.37 8.91 12.95
CA VAL A 510 -15.30 7.77 12.97
C VAL A 510 -14.80 6.57 12.15
N THR A 511 -13.58 6.63 11.59
CA THR A 511 -13.04 5.54 10.78
C THR A 511 -12.86 4.24 11.57
N GLY A 512 -13.18 3.11 10.94
CA GLY A 512 -13.00 1.77 11.50
C GLY A 512 -11.52 1.34 11.63
N MET A 513 -10.62 1.94 10.85
CA MET A 513 -9.17 1.64 10.87
C MET A 513 -8.44 2.28 12.07
N GLY A 514 -9.03 3.31 12.68
CA GLY A 514 -8.40 4.14 13.69
C GLY A 514 -7.25 5.02 13.14
N CYS A 515 -6.97 6.12 13.81
CA CYS A 515 -5.92 7.05 13.38
C CYS A 515 -4.52 6.53 13.74
N SER A 516 -3.58 6.65 12.81
CA SER A 516 -2.19 6.23 13.02
C SER A 516 -1.45 7.15 13.98
N GLN A 517 -1.72 8.46 13.93
CA GLN A 517 -1.22 9.39 14.93
C GLN A 517 -2.08 10.65 15.04
N GLY A 518 -2.56 10.92 16.25
CA GLY A 518 -3.44 12.06 16.50
C GLY A 518 -4.65 12.00 15.57
N ASP A 519 -4.86 13.06 14.80
CA ASP A 519 -5.97 13.17 13.86
C ASP A 519 -5.58 12.73 12.42
N TYR A 520 -4.59 11.85 12.25
CA TYR A 520 -4.06 11.51 10.93
C TYR A 520 -3.77 10.02 10.75
N ILE A 521 -3.81 9.53 9.50
CA ILE A 521 -3.66 8.12 9.12
C ILE A 521 -2.88 7.98 7.80
N TYR A 522 -2.18 6.86 7.63
CA TYR A 522 -1.52 6.49 6.38
C TYR A 522 -2.39 5.63 5.49
N LEU A 523 -2.45 5.99 4.20
CA LEU A 523 -3.03 5.19 3.14
C LEU A 523 -2.11 5.16 1.92
N SER A 524 -2.27 4.14 1.08
CA SER A 524 -1.54 4.00 -0.19
C SER A 524 -2.52 3.68 -1.32
N GLY A 525 -2.27 4.25 -2.49
CA GLY A 525 -3.12 4.08 -3.67
C GLY A 525 -3.01 5.25 -4.64
N THR A 526 -3.46 5.04 -5.87
CA THR A 526 -3.69 6.14 -6.83
C THR A 526 -4.77 7.11 -6.34
N SER A 527 -5.61 6.65 -5.42
CA SER A 527 -6.55 7.46 -4.65
C SER A 527 -5.88 8.53 -3.79
N MET A 528 -4.62 8.32 -3.37
CA MET A 528 -3.85 9.29 -2.59
C MET A 528 -2.96 10.16 -3.48
N SER A 529 -2.58 9.71 -4.69
CA SER A 529 -1.83 10.54 -5.64
C SER A 529 -2.69 11.60 -6.32
N THR A 530 -3.90 11.25 -6.74
CA THR A 530 -4.87 12.15 -7.39
C THR A 530 -5.14 13.46 -6.63
N PRO A 531 -5.42 13.46 -5.31
CA PRO A 531 -5.68 14.68 -4.56
C PRO A 531 -4.48 15.64 -4.47
N HIS A 532 -3.24 15.14 -4.53
CA HIS A 532 -2.06 16.02 -4.63
C HIS A 532 -2.12 16.87 -5.91
N VAL A 533 -2.46 16.23 -7.03
CA VAL A 533 -2.60 16.90 -8.33
C VAL A 533 -3.79 17.86 -8.32
N ALA A 534 -4.89 17.51 -7.63
CA ALA A 534 -6.02 18.41 -7.47
C ALA A 534 -5.64 19.69 -6.69
N GLY A 535 -4.83 19.55 -5.63
CA GLY A 535 -4.28 20.71 -4.92
C GLY A 535 -3.31 21.53 -5.78
N ALA A 536 -2.43 20.88 -6.54
CA ALA A 536 -1.56 21.57 -7.50
C ALA A 536 -2.36 22.30 -8.61
N ALA A 537 -3.48 21.73 -9.05
CA ALA A 537 -4.40 22.37 -9.97
C ALA A 537 -5.05 23.62 -9.35
N ALA A 538 -5.37 23.59 -8.05
CA ALA A 538 -5.89 24.75 -7.33
C ALA A 538 -4.83 25.86 -7.25
N LEU A 539 -3.58 25.55 -6.90
CA LEU A 539 -2.48 26.52 -6.91
C LEU A 539 -2.27 27.13 -8.31
N THR A 540 -2.29 26.29 -9.34
CA THR A 540 -2.15 26.72 -10.75
C THR A 540 -3.30 27.63 -11.17
N ARG A 541 -4.52 27.29 -10.78
CA ARG A 541 -5.70 28.10 -11.06
C ARG A 541 -5.65 29.44 -10.32
N GLU A 542 -5.23 29.44 -9.05
CA GLU A 542 -5.00 30.66 -8.28
C GLU A 542 -4.04 31.59 -9.02
N TYR A 543 -2.88 31.07 -9.46
CA TYR A 543 -1.92 31.84 -10.26
C TYR A 543 -2.56 32.47 -11.50
N PHE A 544 -3.31 31.71 -12.28
CA PHE A 544 -3.95 32.23 -13.48
C PHE A 544 -4.99 33.31 -13.18
N VAL A 545 -5.76 33.14 -12.12
CA VAL A 545 -6.81 34.09 -11.75
C VAL A 545 -6.23 35.35 -11.12
N THR A 546 -5.26 35.24 -10.23
CA THR A 546 -4.75 36.37 -9.44
C THR A 546 -3.59 37.07 -10.13
N ALA A 547 -2.61 36.32 -10.65
CA ALA A 547 -1.41 36.89 -11.26
C ALA A 547 -1.58 37.16 -12.75
N GLN A 548 -2.27 36.29 -13.48
CA GLN A 548 -2.49 36.46 -14.93
C GLN A 548 -3.84 37.09 -15.28
N THR A 549 -4.76 37.22 -14.31
CA THR A 549 -6.10 37.81 -14.50
C THR A 549 -6.93 37.13 -15.60
N ILE A 550 -6.74 35.83 -15.81
CA ILE A 550 -7.52 35.02 -16.76
C ILE A 550 -8.36 33.99 -16.03
N THR A 551 -9.51 33.63 -16.62
CA THR A 551 -10.25 32.43 -16.22
C THR A 551 -9.71 31.26 -17.03
N PRO A 552 -8.90 30.36 -16.43
CA PRO A 552 -8.31 29.27 -17.18
C PRO A 552 -9.36 28.22 -17.55
N SER A 553 -9.29 27.70 -18.77
CA SER A 553 -9.99 26.47 -19.14
C SER A 553 -9.45 25.26 -18.36
N GLY A 554 -10.24 24.22 -18.15
CA GLY A 554 -9.77 22.95 -17.61
C GLY A 554 -8.65 22.35 -18.47
N SER A 555 -8.72 22.48 -19.80
CA SER A 555 -7.65 22.07 -20.71
C SER A 555 -6.34 22.85 -20.53
N LEU A 556 -6.42 24.14 -20.17
CA LEU A 556 -5.23 24.96 -19.86
C LEU A 556 -4.60 24.48 -18.56
N LEU A 557 -5.40 24.25 -17.51
CA LEU A 557 -4.90 23.69 -16.25
C LEU A 557 -4.25 22.32 -16.48
N LYS A 558 -4.95 21.41 -17.18
CA LYS A 558 -4.40 20.11 -17.56
C LYS A 558 -3.06 20.28 -18.29
N ALA A 559 -3.03 21.04 -19.38
CA ALA A 559 -1.81 21.25 -20.15
C ALA A 559 -0.67 21.86 -19.33
N THR A 560 -0.94 22.83 -18.46
CA THR A 560 0.08 23.42 -17.58
C THR A 560 0.66 22.41 -16.61
N LEU A 561 -0.19 21.56 -16.00
CA LEU A 561 0.27 20.49 -15.11
C LEU A 561 1.11 19.46 -15.86
N LEU A 562 0.67 19.02 -17.06
CA LEU A 562 1.44 18.06 -17.87
C LEU A 562 2.82 18.62 -18.27
N ASN A 563 2.88 19.89 -18.68
CA ASN A 563 4.13 20.52 -19.11
C ASN A 563 5.03 20.95 -17.94
N GLY A 564 4.48 21.03 -16.73
CA GLY A 564 5.21 21.30 -15.50
C GLY A 564 5.68 20.05 -14.76
N ALA A 565 5.31 18.86 -15.23
CA ALA A 565 5.69 17.60 -14.60
C ALA A 565 7.21 17.36 -14.74
N THR A 566 7.80 16.81 -13.68
CA THR A 566 9.17 16.28 -13.71
C THR A 566 9.15 14.94 -14.44
N ASP A 567 10.04 14.80 -15.42
CA ASP A 567 10.25 13.51 -16.08
C ASP A 567 11.01 12.56 -15.15
N ILE A 568 10.41 11.41 -14.87
CA ILE A 568 10.98 10.35 -14.03
C ILE A 568 11.43 9.14 -14.86
N GLU A 569 11.39 9.21 -16.19
CA GLU A 569 11.98 8.19 -17.05
C GLU A 569 13.47 7.96 -16.72
N PRO A 570 13.96 6.70 -16.69
CA PRO A 570 13.30 5.42 -17.05
C PRO A 570 12.55 4.72 -15.91
N GLY A 571 12.32 5.43 -14.81
CA GLY A 571 11.93 4.83 -13.53
C GLY A 571 13.15 4.40 -12.73
N GLN A 572 12.91 3.90 -11.52
CA GLN A 572 13.95 3.53 -10.57
C GLN A 572 14.81 2.33 -11.02
N TYR A 573 14.28 1.43 -11.86
CA TYR A 573 15.00 0.25 -12.35
C TYR A 573 15.90 0.52 -13.56
N GLY A 574 16.02 1.77 -14.01
CA GLY A 574 16.87 2.12 -15.13
C GLY A 574 16.34 1.60 -16.48
N THR A 575 17.23 1.51 -17.46
CA THR A 575 16.92 0.98 -18.79
C THR A 575 17.20 -0.52 -18.86
N GLY A 576 16.34 -1.31 -19.50
CA GLY A 576 16.57 -2.75 -19.67
C GLY A 576 15.28 -3.55 -19.77
N THR A 577 15.36 -4.83 -19.41
CA THR A 577 14.19 -5.74 -19.40
C THR A 577 13.21 -5.43 -18.28
N THR A 578 13.65 -4.72 -17.24
CA THR A 578 12.85 -4.38 -16.06
C THR A 578 12.49 -2.88 -16.04
N GLN A 579 12.58 -2.19 -17.18
CA GLN A 579 12.30 -0.76 -17.25
C GLN A 579 10.80 -0.50 -17.00
N GLU A 580 10.50 0.26 -15.94
CA GLU A 580 9.11 0.53 -15.53
C GLU A 580 8.43 1.57 -16.43
N ILE A 581 9.18 2.57 -16.90
CA ILE A 581 8.66 3.69 -17.68
C ILE A 581 9.36 3.69 -19.03
N THR A 582 8.65 3.32 -20.08
CA THR A 582 9.20 3.26 -21.43
C THR A 582 8.81 4.49 -22.26
N LEU A 583 9.76 5.01 -23.06
CA LEU A 583 9.52 6.10 -24.02
C LEU A 583 8.55 5.77 -25.16
N THR A 584 8.24 4.49 -25.35
CA THR A 584 7.74 4.00 -26.64
C THR A 584 6.22 3.96 -26.72
N ARG A 585 5.72 4.73 -27.69
CA ARG A 585 4.71 4.25 -28.64
C ARG A 585 5.33 3.29 -29.64
#